data_AF-A0A7V4YU21-F1
#
_entry.id   AF-A0A7V4YU21-F1
#
_cell.length_a   1.000
_cell.length_b   1.000
_cell.length_c   1.000
_cell.angle_alpha   90.00
_cell.angle_beta   90.00
_cell.angle_gamma   90.00
#
_symmetry.space_group_name_H-M   'P 1'
#
loop_
_entity.id
_entity.type
_entity.pdbx_description
1 polymer ?
#
loop_
_entity_poly.entity_id
_entity_poly.type
_entity_poly.pdbx_seq_one_letter_code
_entity_poly.pdbx_strand_id
1 'polypeptide(L)' 'ELYDAYPQNVSFKNGLAISYSQLGRFYRDKKDDKKKAKPYFQQCYNLWKELSEAYPAYVEFQKNFDWAKNVLEGL' A
#
# COMPACT_ATOMS: atom_id res chain seq x y z
N GLU A 1 -5.76 -23.20 -16.79
CA GLU A 1 -4.76 -22.13 -17.01
C GLU A 1 -5.33 -20.83 -16.45
N LEU A 2 -4.73 -20.28 -15.39
CA LEU A 2 -5.15 -18.98 -14.82
C LEU A 2 -3.98 -18.32 -14.07
N TYR A 3 -2.77 -18.43 -14.62
CA TYR A 3 -1.57 -17.79 -14.07
C TYR A 3 -0.98 -16.72 -15.00
N ASP A 4 -1.47 -16.64 -16.24
CA ASP A 4 -0.81 -15.92 -17.32
C ASP A 4 -1.32 -14.50 -17.58
N ALA A 5 -2.23 -13.97 -16.76
CA ALA A 5 -2.68 -12.60 -16.98
C ALA A 5 -1.59 -11.58 -16.57
N TYR A 6 -1.15 -11.49 -15.30
CA TYR A 6 -0.29 -10.35 -14.90
C TYR A 6 0.59 -10.53 -13.63
N PRO A 7 1.43 -11.56 -13.48
CA PRO A 7 2.34 -11.66 -12.33
C PRO A 7 3.32 -10.45 -12.23
N GLN A 8 3.73 -9.84 -13.34
CA GLN A 8 4.59 -8.64 -13.31
C GLN A 8 3.88 -7.40 -12.76
N ASN A 9 2.57 -7.26 -12.98
CA ASN A 9 1.80 -6.11 -12.49
C ASN A 9 1.60 -6.19 -10.96
N VAL A 10 1.44 -7.39 -10.41
CA VAL A 10 1.32 -7.60 -8.95
C VAL A 10 2.59 -7.16 -8.22
N SER A 11 3.76 -7.69 -8.63
CA SER A 11 5.04 -7.33 -8.00
C SER A 11 5.35 -5.85 -8.17
N PHE A 12 5.07 -5.27 -9.35
CA PHE A 12 5.24 -3.85 -9.59
C PHE A 12 4.32 -2.98 -8.70
N LYS A 13 3.01 -3.28 -8.66
CA LYS A 13 2.05 -2.56 -7.81
C LYS A 13 2.43 -2.67 -6.33
N ASN A 14 2.78 -3.86 -5.87
CA ASN A 14 3.16 -4.07 -4.47
C ASN A 14 4.47 -3.32 -4.13
N GLY A 15 5.46 -3.35 -5.03
CA GLY A 15 6.69 -2.58 -4.86
C GLY A 15 6.45 -1.06 -4.82
N LEU A 16 5.54 -0.56 -5.64
CA LEU A 16 5.14 0.85 -5.63
C LEU A 16 4.40 1.22 -4.33
N ALA A 17 3.48 0.36 -3.86
CA ALA A 17 2.80 0.55 -2.58
C ALA A 17 3.78 0.60 -1.41
N ILE A 18 4.75 -0.32 -1.37
CA ILE A 18 5.83 -0.32 -0.37
C ILE A 18 6.61 1.00 -0.44
N SER A 19 6.99 1.45 -1.64
CA SER A 19 7.75 2.71 -1.81
C SER A 19 6.98 3.93 -1.29
N TYR A 20 5.69 4.04 -1.59
CA TYR A 20 4.84 5.09 -1.05
C TYR A 20 4.68 5.00 0.48
N SER A 21 4.57 3.79 1.04
CA SER A 21 4.50 3.60 2.49
C SER A 21 5.78 4.11 3.19
N GLN A 22 6.95 3.93 2.56
CA GLN A 22 8.23 4.42 3.08
C GLN A 22 8.32 5.94 3.00
N LEU A 23 7.86 6.55 1.91
CA LEU A 23 7.77 8.02 1.79
C LEU A 23 6.83 8.61 2.84
N GLY A 24 5.65 8.01 3.03
CA GLY A 24 4.72 8.41 4.08
C GLY A 24 5.35 8.35 5.47
N ARG A 25 6.02 7.23 5.81
CA ARG A 25 6.74 7.07 7.08
C ARG A 25 7.87 8.09 7.22
N PHE A 26 8.61 8.37 6.16
CA PHE A 26 9.67 9.39 6.19
C PHE A 26 9.11 10.77 6.55
N TYR A 27 8.06 11.21 5.85
CA TYR A 27 7.47 12.52 6.16
C TYR A 27 6.84 12.57 7.54
N ARG A 28 6.14 11.52 7.97
CA ARG A 28 5.53 11.46 9.31
C ARG A 28 6.57 11.39 10.43
N ASP A 29 7.52 10.46 10.34
CA ASP A 29 8.39 10.10 11.48
C ASP A 29 9.71 10.89 11.49
N LYS A 30 10.20 11.34 10.34
CA LYS A 30 11.49 12.05 10.22
C LYS A 30 11.34 13.55 10.00
N LYS A 31 10.20 13.98 9.44
CA LYS A 31 9.94 15.40 9.16
C LYS A 31 8.80 15.98 10.00
N ASP A 32 8.06 15.14 10.75
CA ASP A 32 6.84 15.52 11.45
C ASP A 32 5.83 16.27 10.54
N ASP A 33 5.85 15.94 9.24
CA ASP A 33 5.02 16.57 8.22
C ASP A 33 3.90 15.62 7.83
N LYS A 34 2.90 15.51 8.71
CA LYS A 34 1.71 14.69 8.48
C LYS A 34 0.94 15.10 7.22
N LYS A 35 0.97 16.39 6.86
CA LYS A 35 0.31 16.91 5.65
C LYS A 35 0.94 16.34 4.38
N LYS A 36 2.28 16.27 4.31
CA LYS A 36 2.98 15.60 3.21
C LYS A 36 2.93 14.07 3.29
N ALA A 37 2.87 13.50 4.50
CA ALA A 37 2.78 12.05 4.67
C ALA A 37 1.46 11.46 4.15
N LYS A 38 0.34 12.14 4.44
CA LYS A 38 -1.02 11.67 4.11
C LYS A 38 -1.22 11.26 2.64
N PRO A 39 -0.85 12.06 1.62
CA PRO A 39 -1.02 11.65 0.22
C PRO A 39 -0.24 10.39 -0.13
N TYR A 40 0.97 10.19 0.41
CA TYR A 40 1.74 8.96 0.15
C TYR A 40 1.08 7.74 0.78
N PHE A 41 0.57 7.85 2.01
CA PHE A 41 -0.17 6.75 2.62
C PHE A 41 -1.49 6.47 1.88
N GLN A 42 -2.15 7.48 1.32
CA GLN A 42 -3.33 7.28 0.47
C GLN A 42 -2.98 6.50 -0.80
N GLN A 43 -1.82 6.76 -1.41
CA GLN A 43 -1.36 6.02 -2.59
C GLN A 43 -1.06 4.56 -2.26
N CYS A 44 -0.37 4.26 -1.15
CA CYS A 44 -0.12 2.86 -0.78
C CYS A 44 -1.41 2.14 -0.38
N TYR A 45 -2.33 2.80 0.31
CA TYR A 45 -3.65 2.28 0.65
C TYR A 45 -4.42 1.85 -0.60
N ASN A 46 -4.51 2.72 -1.62
CA ASN A 46 -5.27 2.42 -2.84
C ASN A 46 -4.69 1.20 -3.56
N LEU A 47 -3.36 1.12 -3.68
CA LEU A 47 -2.70 -0.01 -4.35
C LEU A 47 -2.87 -1.32 -3.60
N TRP A 48 -2.74 -1.34 -2.28
CA TRP A 48 -2.96 -2.56 -1.51
C TRP A 48 -4.44 -2.95 -1.42
N LYS A 49 -5.36 -1.99 -1.48
CA LYS A 49 -6.80 -2.27 -1.65
C LYS A 49 -7.07 -3.03 -2.95
N GLU A 50 -6.56 -2.52 -4.07
CA GLU A 50 -6.72 -3.20 -5.37
C GLU A 50 -6.13 -4.61 -5.34
N LEU A 51 -4.96 -4.79 -4.72
CA LEU A 51 -4.32 -6.11 -4.59
C LEU A 51 -5.11 -7.05 -3.67
N SER A 52 -5.67 -6.55 -2.57
CA SER A 52 -6.46 -7.39 -1.65
C SER A 52 -7.79 -7.81 -2.25
N GLU A 53 -8.44 -6.94 -3.04
CA GLU A 53 -9.68 -7.25 -3.77
C GLU A 53 -9.44 -8.21 -4.94
N ALA A 54 -8.34 -8.04 -5.69
CA ALA A 54 -8.02 -8.90 -6.83
C ALA A 54 -7.49 -10.29 -6.43
N TYR A 55 -6.81 -10.40 -5.29
CA TYR A 55 -6.18 -11.64 -4.83
C TYR A 55 -6.59 -11.98 -3.38
N PRO A 56 -7.88 -12.28 -3.12
CA PRO A 56 -8.38 -12.50 -1.76
C PRO A 56 -7.82 -13.75 -1.08
N ALA A 57 -7.25 -14.69 -1.83
CA ALA A 57 -6.54 -15.85 -1.26
C ALA A 57 -5.14 -15.49 -0.73
N TYR A 58 -4.59 -14.32 -1.10
CA TYR A 58 -3.26 -13.88 -0.68
C TYR A 58 -3.35 -13.00 0.56
N VAL A 59 -3.36 -13.63 1.73
CA VAL A 59 -3.57 -13.01 3.06
C VAL A 59 -2.65 -11.81 3.31
N GLU A 60 -1.44 -11.81 2.75
CA GLU A 60 -0.49 -10.72 2.92
C GLU A 60 -1.00 -9.39 2.34
N PHE A 61 -1.76 -9.40 1.25
CA PHE A 61 -2.34 -8.16 0.70
C PHE A 61 -3.42 -7.58 1.61
N GLN A 62 -4.22 -8.43 2.26
CA GLN A 62 -5.19 -7.98 3.25
C GLN A 62 -4.51 -7.34 4.45
N LYS A 63 -3.45 -7.96 4.98
CA LYS A 63 -2.66 -7.39 6.09
C LYS A 63 -2.05 -6.03 5.72
N ASN A 64 -1.50 -5.91 4.51
CA ASN A 64 -0.93 -4.65 4.04
C ASN A 64 -1.98 -3.55 3.87
N PHE A 65 -3.15 -3.93 3.34
CA PHE A 65 -4.29 -3.02 3.22
C PHE A 65 -4.78 -2.54 4.59
N ASP A 66 -5.00 -3.45 5.53
CA ASP A 66 -5.43 -3.13 6.90
C ASP A 66 -4.40 -2.25 7.63
N TRP A 67 -3.11 -2.53 7.44
CA TRP A 67 -2.05 -1.67 7.95
C TRP A 67 -2.15 -0.24 7.41
N ALA A 68 -2.31 -0.07 6.09
CA ALA A 68 -2.40 1.26 5.49
C ALA A 68 -3.67 2.00 5.93
N LYS A 69 -4.78 1.28 6.09
CA LYS A 69 -6.03 1.82 6.63
C LYS A 69 -5.83 2.39 8.03
N ASN A 70 -5.26 1.59 8.94
CA ASN A 70 -5.00 2.01 10.32
C ASN A 70 -4.04 3.21 10.39
N VAL A 71 -3.03 3.26 9.51
CA VAL A 71 -2.11 4.41 9.44
C VAL A 71 -2.84 5.68 9.02
N LEU A 72 -3.73 5.60 8.03
CA LEU A 72 -4.51 6.76 7.58
C LEU A 72 -5.54 7.22 8.61
N GLU A 73 -6.16 6.30 9.34
CA GLU A 73 -7.09 6.62 10.44
C GLU A 73 -6.38 7.30 11.63
N GLY A 74 -5.11 6.96 11.87
CA GLY A 74 -4.29 7.53 12.94
C GLY A 74 -3.49 8.79 12.59
N LEU A 75 -3.58 9.30 11.37
CA LEU A 75 -2.82 10.47 10.88
C LEU A 75 -3.46 11.80 11.28
#